data_AF-A0A2V1DIG2-F1
#
_entry.id   AF-A0A2V1DIG2-F1
#
_cell.length_a   1.000
_cell.length_b   1.000
_cell.length_c   1.000
_cell.angle_alpha   90.00
_cell.angle_beta   90.00
_cell.angle_gamma   90.00
#
_symmetry.space_group_name_H-M   'P 1'
#
loop_
_entity.id
_entity.type
_entity.pdbx_description
1 polymer ?
#
loop_
_entity_poly.entity_id
_entity_poly.type
_entity_poly.pdbx_seq_one_letter_code
_entity_poly.pdbx_strand_id
1 'polypeptide(L)'
;MGGRAFRSLNCPRIPPDLYLNTRAKVTLALKKLFLHVTVPTEMPEKPDFGDIDFLVSGFVPKPPASPLDWPAMVSATKEALNTPHGRRGFLNPSVMHFAVTSGEGGDNGDQIWIQIDLKVCDRPGQQEFEWSRFLLNYASGFKILASLMKPLGFTINPDGIYIRVEEMEDTNSPGSMVLVSKEPKDVLAILGLDWRFLWGGCTSKEELYKYFASAWCFHPKHFHDRQEDEKYVEYHNDRSAAWLDFIFKWLPEAYPNNSISDNDVPLEKWYEETRNVIRLKTFTLFPHITAEYYGK
;
A
#
# COMPACT_ATOMS: atom_id res chain seq x y z
N MET A 1 11.40 -6.04 -5.31
CA MET A 1 11.21 -6.18 -6.77
C MET A 1 10.12 -7.21 -7.04
N GLY A 2 9.07 -6.84 -7.78
CA GLY A 2 8.01 -7.74 -8.25
C GLY A 2 8.44 -8.66 -9.39
N GLY A 3 7.55 -9.50 -9.91
CA GLY A 3 7.82 -10.33 -11.11
C GLY A 3 8.55 -11.66 -10.90
N ARG A 4 8.58 -12.19 -9.66
CA ARG A 4 9.34 -13.41 -9.31
C ARG A 4 8.47 -14.66 -9.05
N ALA A 5 7.18 -14.62 -9.37
CA ALA A 5 6.26 -15.72 -9.07
C ALA A 5 6.49 -16.96 -9.96
N PHE A 6 7.10 -16.78 -11.14
CA PHE A 6 7.35 -17.83 -12.14
C PHE A 6 8.84 -17.92 -12.48
N ARG A 7 9.61 -18.68 -11.68
CA ARG A 7 11.07 -18.81 -11.88
C ARG A 7 11.48 -19.54 -13.17
N SER A 8 10.58 -20.33 -13.74
CA SER A 8 10.82 -21.13 -14.95
C SER A 8 10.35 -20.45 -16.23
N LEU A 9 9.76 -19.25 -16.15
CA LEU A 9 9.29 -18.49 -17.32
C LEU A 9 10.18 -17.26 -17.51
N ASN A 10 10.36 -16.87 -18.77
CA ASN A 10 11.02 -15.61 -19.11
C ASN A 10 10.06 -14.44 -18.85
N CYS A 11 10.13 -13.87 -17.65
CA CYS A 11 9.37 -12.68 -17.23
C CYS A 11 10.31 -11.48 -17.06
N PRO A 12 10.80 -10.86 -18.16
CA PRO A 12 11.67 -9.71 -18.07
C PRO A 12 10.90 -8.49 -17.55
N ARG A 13 11.65 -7.44 -17.17
CA ARG A 13 11.07 -6.12 -16.93
C ARG A 13 10.46 -5.58 -18.23
N ILE A 14 9.26 -5.01 -18.17
CA ILE A 14 8.54 -4.51 -19.34
C ILE A 14 8.50 -2.98 -19.38
N PRO A 15 8.54 -2.36 -20.58
CA PRO A 15 8.42 -0.92 -20.74
C PRO A 15 6.98 -0.42 -20.48
N PRO A 16 6.80 0.90 -20.25
CA PRO A 16 5.49 1.49 -19.94
C PRO A 16 4.39 1.19 -20.96
N ASP A 17 4.69 1.22 -22.26
CA ASP A 17 3.68 0.98 -23.30
C ASP A 17 3.14 -0.46 -23.24
N LEU A 18 4.04 -1.44 -23.07
CA LEU A 18 3.66 -2.84 -22.93
C LEU A 18 2.87 -3.07 -21.63
N TYR A 19 3.27 -2.40 -20.54
CA TYR A 19 2.53 -2.42 -19.27
C TYR A 19 1.11 -1.88 -19.46
N LEU A 20 0.94 -0.69 -20.04
CA LEU A 20 -0.36 -0.04 -20.22
C LEU A 20 -1.29 -0.86 -21.14
N ASN A 21 -0.75 -1.40 -22.23
CA ASN A 21 -1.50 -2.25 -23.16
C ASN A 21 -1.94 -3.56 -22.50
N THR A 22 -1.04 -4.23 -21.78
CA THR A 22 -1.36 -5.49 -21.07
C THR A 22 -2.35 -5.23 -19.94
N ARG A 23 -2.15 -4.16 -19.17
CA ARG A 23 -3.08 -3.70 -18.13
C ARG A 23 -4.49 -3.54 -18.67
N ALA A 24 -4.66 -2.87 -19.81
CA ALA A 24 -5.98 -2.65 -20.41
C ALA A 24 -6.65 -3.97 -20.81
N LYS A 25 -5.92 -4.87 -21.50
CA LYS A 25 -6.42 -6.19 -21.92
C LYS A 25 -6.84 -7.05 -20.72
N VAL A 26 -5.98 -7.15 -19.72
CA VAL A 26 -6.24 -7.92 -18.50
C VAL A 26 -7.42 -7.32 -17.72
N THR A 27 -7.51 -5.99 -17.61
CA THR A 27 -8.66 -5.32 -16.97
C THR A 27 -9.99 -5.74 -17.61
N LEU A 28 -10.07 -5.79 -18.94
CA LEU A 28 -11.27 -6.20 -19.66
C LEU A 28 -11.64 -7.66 -19.41
N ALA A 29 -10.63 -8.55 -19.33
CA ALA A 29 -10.85 -9.95 -19.01
C ALA A 29 -11.35 -10.14 -17.57
N LEU A 30 -10.72 -9.48 -16.60
CA LEU A 30 -11.07 -9.58 -15.18
C LEU A 30 -12.46 -9.00 -14.87
N LYS A 31 -12.89 -7.94 -15.55
CA LYS A 31 -14.24 -7.36 -15.38
C LYS A 31 -15.38 -8.32 -15.77
N LYS A 32 -15.09 -9.41 -16.49
CA LYS A 32 -16.06 -10.48 -16.76
C LYS A 32 -16.24 -11.42 -15.57
N LEU A 33 -15.25 -11.46 -14.68
CA LEU A 33 -15.17 -12.40 -13.56
C LEU A 33 -15.37 -11.74 -12.20
N PHE A 34 -15.05 -10.45 -12.06
CA PHE A 34 -15.05 -9.72 -10.80
C PHE A 34 -15.89 -8.45 -10.91
N LEU A 35 -16.69 -8.17 -9.88
CA LEU A 35 -17.49 -6.94 -9.77
C LEU A 35 -16.61 -5.69 -9.65
N HIS A 36 -15.54 -5.79 -8.85
CA HIS A 36 -14.59 -4.71 -8.67
C HIS A 36 -13.22 -5.14 -9.18
N VAL A 37 -12.64 -4.33 -10.07
CA VAL A 37 -11.31 -4.51 -10.63
C VAL A 37 -10.65 -3.15 -10.69
N THR A 38 -9.49 -3.04 -10.05
CA THR A 38 -8.66 -1.84 -10.15
C THR A 38 -7.19 -2.21 -10.17
N VAL A 39 -6.38 -1.33 -10.74
CA VAL A 39 -4.93 -1.36 -10.60
C VAL A 39 -4.59 -0.22 -9.66
N PRO A 40 -4.12 -0.50 -8.43
CA PRO A 40 -3.66 0.55 -7.52
C PRO A 40 -2.64 1.45 -8.21
N THR A 41 -2.62 2.73 -7.82
CA THR A 41 -1.72 3.69 -8.46
C THR A 41 -0.27 3.21 -8.32
N GLU A 42 0.48 3.16 -9.41
CA GLU A 42 1.90 2.83 -9.38
C GLU A 42 2.72 4.00 -8.82
N MET A 43 3.99 3.75 -8.49
CA MET A 43 4.91 4.85 -8.25
C MET A 43 5.15 5.64 -9.54
N PRO A 44 5.12 6.98 -9.52
CA PRO A 44 5.44 7.79 -10.69
C PRO A 44 6.86 7.55 -11.18
N GLU A 45 7.09 7.82 -12.46
CA GLU A 45 8.42 7.84 -13.09
C GLU A 45 9.16 6.49 -13.06
N LYS A 46 8.42 5.40 -12.85
CA LYS A 46 8.97 4.04 -12.92
C LYS A 46 9.35 3.75 -14.38
N PRO A 47 10.63 3.45 -14.69
CA PRO A 47 11.07 3.28 -16.08
C PRO A 47 10.59 1.96 -16.69
N ASP A 48 10.31 0.96 -15.85
CA ASP A 48 9.94 -0.40 -16.24
C ASP A 48 9.17 -1.13 -15.12
N PHE A 49 8.50 -2.24 -15.46
CA PHE A 49 7.59 -2.97 -14.57
C PHE A 49 7.94 -4.46 -14.54
N GLY A 50 7.82 -5.13 -13.38
CA GLY A 50 8.12 -6.57 -13.26
C GLY A 50 6.86 -7.42 -13.36
N ASP A 51 5.73 -6.80 -13.04
CA ASP A 51 4.41 -7.37 -12.89
C ASP A 51 3.37 -6.27 -13.04
N ILE A 52 2.10 -6.68 -13.13
CA ILE A 52 0.94 -5.81 -13.05
C ILE A 52 0.09 -6.28 -11.86
N ASP A 53 0.02 -5.44 -10.82
CA ASP A 53 -0.77 -5.70 -9.62
C ASP A 53 -2.23 -5.26 -9.79
N PHE A 54 -3.15 -6.20 -9.68
CA PHE A 54 -4.58 -5.97 -9.65
C PHE A 54 -5.12 -6.17 -8.23
N LEU A 55 -6.06 -5.31 -7.84
CA LEU A 55 -6.95 -5.54 -6.71
C LEU A 55 -8.34 -5.90 -7.25
N VAL A 56 -8.87 -7.04 -6.82
CA VAL A 56 -10.16 -7.55 -7.30
C VAL A 56 -11.08 -7.98 -6.15
N SER A 57 -12.40 -7.87 -6.33
CA SER A 57 -13.40 -8.45 -5.42
C SER A 57 -14.72 -8.77 -6.12
N GLY A 58 -15.55 -9.58 -5.46
CA GLY A 58 -16.87 -9.99 -5.96
C GLY A 58 -16.77 -10.94 -7.16
N PHE A 59 -16.22 -12.14 -6.97
CA PHE A 59 -16.09 -13.14 -8.02
C PHE A 59 -17.47 -13.71 -8.46
N VAL A 60 -17.82 -13.58 -9.73
CA VAL A 60 -19.14 -13.90 -10.32
C VAL A 60 -19.13 -15.32 -10.91
N PRO A 61 -20.22 -16.12 -10.79
CA PRO A 61 -21.56 -15.78 -10.30
C PRO A 61 -21.77 -15.94 -8.79
N LYS A 62 -20.74 -16.26 -8.00
CA LYS A 62 -20.93 -16.63 -6.59
C LYS A 62 -21.21 -15.40 -5.69
N PRO A 63 -22.35 -15.35 -4.97
CA PRO A 63 -22.71 -14.26 -4.05
C PRO A 63 -21.90 -14.27 -2.73
N PRO A 64 -22.04 -13.23 -1.89
CA PRO A 64 -21.02 -12.76 -0.94
C PRO A 64 -20.82 -13.60 0.34
N ALA A 65 -21.55 -14.71 0.52
CA ALA A 65 -21.55 -15.50 1.75
C ALA A 65 -20.90 -16.89 1.62
N SER A 66 -20.42 -17.28 0.43
CA SER A 66 -19.68 -18.53 0.26
C SER A 66 -18.18 -18.28 0.41
N PRO A 67 -17.42 -19.18 1.06
CA PRO A 67 -15.97 -19.13 1.02
C PRO A 67 -15.48 -19.04 -0.42
N LEU A 68 -14.42 -18.26 -0.65
CA LEU A 68 -13.82 -18.14 -1.98
C LEU A 68 -13.40 -19.51 -2.50
N ASP A 69 -13.93 -19.86 -3.67
CA ASP A 69 -13.56 -21.06 -4.41
C ASP A 69 -12.29 -20.79 -5.24
N TRP A 70 -11.14 -20.86 -4.58
CA TRP A 70 -9.85 -20.56 -5.20
C TRP A 70 -9.53 -21.41 -6.43
N PRO A 71 -9.76 -22.75 -6.44
CA PRO A 71 -9.59 -23.54 -7.65
C PRO A 71 -10.45 -23.04 -8.82
N ALA A 72 -11.73 -22.73 -8.58
CA ALA A 72 -12.61 -22.21 -9.63
C ALA A 72 -12.16 -20.82 -10.11
N MET A 73 -11.77 -19.92 -9.20
CA MET A 73 -11.24 -18.60 -9.56
C MET A 73 -9.98 -18.69 -10.41
N VAL A 74 -9.03 -19.54 -10.03
CA VAL A 74 -7.80 -19.76 -10.80
C VAL A 74 -8.15 -20.32 -12.18
N SER A 75 -9.02 -21.32 -12.26
CA SER A 75 -9.45 -21.92 -13.53
C SER A 75 -10.12 -20.91 -14.47
N ALA A 76 -11.13 -20.18 -13.97
CA ALA A 76 -11.86 -19.18 -14.74
C ALA A 76 -10.94 -18.02 -15.18
N THR A 77 -10.01 -17.60 -14.31
CA THR A 77 -9.05 -16.54 -14.65
C THR A 77 -8.06 -17.00 -15.72
N LYS A 78 -7.56 -18.24 -15.66
CA LYS A 78 -6.71 -18.81 -16.72
C LYS A 78 -7.42 -18.83 -18.07
N GLU A 79 -8.68 -19.23 -18.09
CA GLU A 79 -9.53 -19.23 -19.29
C GLU A 79 -9.72 -17.80 -19.82
N ALA A 80 -10.13 -16.86 -18.96
CA ALA A 80 -10.37 -15.47 -19.36
C ALA A 80 -9.11 -14.75 -19.86
N LEU A 81 -7.94 -15.08 -19.31
CA LEU A 81 -6.64 -14.55 -19.73
C LEU A 81 -5.99 -15.34 -20.86
N ASN A 82 -6.62 -16.44 -21.31
CA ASN A 82 -6.08 -17.38 -22.29
C ASN A 82 -4.64 -17.80 -21.97
N THR A 83 -4.41 -18.27 -20.75
CA THR A 83 -3.07 -18.67 -20.28
C THR A 83 -3.05 -20.06 -19.64
N PRO A 84 -2.03 -20.87 -19.94
CA PRO A 84 -1.79 -22.12 -19.22
C PRO A 84 -1.16 -21.90 -17.83
N HIS A 85 -0.73 -20.67 -17.48
CA HIS A 85 0.00 -20.38 -16.24
C HIS A 85 -0.83 -19.57 -15.26
N GLY A 86 -1.17 -20.19 -14.13
CA GLY A 86 -1.94 -19.55 -13.05
C GLY A 86 -1.96 -20.40 -11.79
N ARG A 87 -1.84 -19.77 -10.62
CA ARG A 87 -1.94 -20.44 -9.31
C ARG A 87 -2.27 -19.47 -8.19
N ARG A 88 -2.76 -19.99 -7.06
CA ARG A 88 -2.82 -19.25 -5.80
C ARG A 88 -1.40 -19.09 -5.22
N GLY A 89 -1.17 -17.95 -4.56
CA GLY A 89 0.05 -17.70 -3.79
C GLY A 89 0.14 -18.62 -2.58
N PHE A 90 1.31 -19.21 -2.35
CA PHE A 90 1.57 -20.06 -1.18
C PHE A 90 1.87 -19.23 0.06
N LEU A 91 2.73 -18.20 -0.09
CA LEU A 91 3.14 -17.31 1.01
C LEU A 91 2.11 -16.22 1.28
N ASN A 92 1.37 -15.81 0.26
CA ASN A 92 0.29 -14.85 0.38
C ASN A 92 -0.99 -15.47 -0.21
N PRO A 93 -1.81 -16.16 0.62
CA PRO A 93 -2.98 -16.87 0.16
C PRO A 93 -4.11 -15.94 -0.31
N SER A 94 -3.99 -14.62 -0.11
CA SER A 94 -4.91 -13.63 -0.68
C SER A 94 -4.57 -13.25 -2.13
N VAL A 95 -3.46 -13.75 -2.68
CA VAL A 95 -2.97 -13.39 -4.02
C VAL A 95 -3.04 -14.60 -4.95
N MET A 96 -3.38 -14.37 -6.21
CA MET A 96 -3.18 -15.31 -7.31
C MET A 96 -2.15 -14.73 -8.28
N HIS A 97 -1.31 -15.60 -8.86
CA HIS A 97 -0.30 -15.22 -9.83
C HIS A 97 -0.62 -15.88 -11.16
N PHE A 98 -0.53 -15.12 -12.24
CA PHE A 98 -0.69 -15.58 -13.62
C PHE A 98 0.46 -15.06 -14.48
N ALA A 99 0.70 -15.71 -15.61
CA ALA A 99 1.63 -15.22 -16.61
C ALA A 99 0.91 -15.15 -17.96
N VAL A 100 0.87 -13.98 -18.58
CA VAL A 100 0.25 -13.78 -19.91
C VAL A 100 1.33 -13.51 -20.93
N THR A 101 1.12 -13.99 -22.15
CA THR A 101 2.04 -13.74 -23.27
C THR A 101 1.96 -12.28 -23.72
N SER A 102 3.09 -11.66 -24.05
CA SER A 102 3.13 -10.34 -24.69
C SER A 102 2.59 -10.35 -26.14
N GLY A 103 2.43 -11.54 -26.74
CA GLY A 103 2.11 -11.74 -28.16
C GLY A 103 3.31 -11.63 -29.11
N GLU A 104 4.45 -11.13 -28.61
CA GLU A 104 5.70 -10.97 -29.35
C GLU A 104 6.74 -11.98 -28.81
N GLY A 105 7.42 -12.70 -29.71
CA GLY A 105 8.60 -13.47 -29.34
C GLY A 105 9.73 -12.50 -28.99
N GLY A 106 10.51 -12.80 -27.95
CA GLY A 106 11.69 -12.01 -27.60
C GLY A 106 12.77 -12.11 -28.69
N ASP A 107 13.85 -11.34 -28.53
CA ASP A 107 14.94 -11.24 -29.52
C ASP A 107 15.55 -12.60 -29.92
N ASN A 108 15.45 -13.60 -29.04
CA ASN A 108 15.94 -14.97 -29.27
C ASN A 108 14.86 -15.96 -29.76
N GLY A 109 13.63 -15.50 -30.03
CA GLY A 109 12.48 -16.34 -30.37
C GLY A 109 11.75 -16.94 -29.16
N ASP A 110 12.24 -16.71 -27.94
CA ASP A 110 11.61 -17.19 -26.71
C ASP A 110 10.33 -16.40 -26.39
N GLN A 111 9.29 -17.10 -25.95
CA GLN A 111 8.04 -16.48 -25.53
C GLN A 111 8.28 -15.57 -24.31
N ILE A 112 8.01 -14.27 -24.46
CA ILE A 112 7.99 -13.33 -23.33
C ILE A 112 6.67 -13.48 -22.59
N TRP A 113 6.78 -13.56 -21.26
CA TRP A 113 5.67 -13.63 -20.33
C TRP A 113 5.64 -12.38 -19.46
N ILE A 114 4.43 -11.95 -19.11
CA ILE A 114 4.16 -10.82 -18.24
C ILE A 114 3.45 -11.36 -17.01
N GLN A 115 4.05 -11.15 -15.84
CA GLN A 115 3.43 -11.56 -14.59
C GLN A 115 2.24 -10.65 -14.25
N ILE A 116 1.13 -11.27 -13.88
CA ILE A 116 -0.09 -10.61 -13.43
C ILE A 116 -0.38 -11.11 -12.01
N ASP A 117 -0.39 -10.19 -11.04
CA ASP A 117 -0.65 -10.50 -9.65
C ASP A 117 -2.05 -9.99 -9.28
N LEU A 118 -2.93 -10.89 -8.86
CA LEU A 118 -4.30 -10.57 -8.44
C LEU A 118 -4.40 -10.69 -6.93
N LYS A 119 -4.42 -9.56 -6.23
CA LYS A 119 -4.81 -9.50 -4.83
C LYS A 119 -6.34 -9.53 -4.73
N VAL A 120 -6.86 -10.58 -4.12
CA VAL A 120 -8.30 -10.77 -3.90
C VAL A 120 -8.68 -10.16 -2.56
N CYS A 121 -9.55 -9.17 -2.58
CA CYS A 121 -10.24 -8.68 -1.39
C CYS A 121 -11.44 -9.60 -1.13
N ASP A 122 -11.23 -10.54 -0.20
CA ASP A 122 -12.17 -11.60 0.19
C ASP A 122 -13.45 -11.06 0.87
N ARG A 123 -13.41 -9.82 1.36
CA ARG A 123 -14.55 -9.22 2.03
C ARG A 123 -15.46 -8.52 1.00
N PRO A 124 -16.77 -8.84 0.97
CA PRO A 124 -17.69 -8.43 -0.10
C PRO A 124 -18.13 -6.95 -0.03
N GLY A 125 -17.50 -6.12 0.79
CA GLY A 125 -17.88 -4.71 0.97
C GLY A 125 -17.05 -3.76 0.10
N GLN A 126 -17.72 -2.72 -0.42
CA GLN A 126 -17.07 -1.62 -1.13
C GLN A 126 -16.05 -0.89 -0.22
N GLN A 127 -16.32 -0.80 1.08
CA GLN A 127 -15.43 -0.14 2.04
C GLN A 127 -14.08 -0.88 2.18
N GLU A 128 -14.09 -2.21 2.30
CA GLU A 128 -12.87 -3.02 2.37
C GLU A 128 -12.03 -2.92 1.10
N PHE A 129 -12.71 -2.88 -0.05
CA PHE A 129 -12.05 -2.72 -1.34
C PHE A 129 -11.36 -1.36 -1.45
N GLU A 130 -12.04 -0.27 -1.11
CA GLU A 130 -11.45 1.07 -1.13
C GLU A 130 -10.34 1.25 -0.08
N TRP A 131 -10.49 0.66 1.11
CA TRP A 131 -9.44 0.64 2.12
C TRP A 131 -8.19 -0.11 1.63
N SER A 132 -8.37 -1.28 1.03
CA SER A 132 -7.28 -2.06 0.44
C SER A 132 -6.60 -1.30 -0.70
N ARG A 133 -7.37 -0.63 -1.55
CA ARG A 133 -6.86 0.21 -2.63
C ARG A 133 -6.02 1.36 -2.08
N PHE A 134 -6.51 2.06 -1.06
CA PHE A 134 -5.78 3.13 -0.38
C PHE A 134 -4.42 2.67 0.14
N LEU A 135 -4.36 1.53 0.84
CA LEU A 135 -3.10 0.99 1.36
C LEU A 135 -2.11 0.54 0.26
N LEU A 136 -2.61 0.22 -0.94
CA LEU A 136 -1.80 -0.24 -2.07
C LEU A 136 -1.37 0.90 -3.01
N ASN A 137 -2.05 2.05 -2.99
CA ASN A 137 -1.71 3.19 -3.82
C ASN A 137 -0.24 3.60 -3.69
N TYR A 138 0.32 4.07 -4.80
CA TYR A 138 1.72 4.41 -4.99
C TYR A 138 2.66 3.29 -4.55
N ALA A 139 2.40 2.06 -5.00
CA ALA A 139 3.14 0.85 -4.61
C ALA A 139 3.31 0.70 -3.09
N SER A 140 2.21 0.88 -2.33
CA SER A 140 2.20 0.94 -0.86
C SER A 140 2.99 2.11 -0.26
N GLY A 141 3.09 3.25 -0.97
CA GLY A 141 3.82 4.44 -0.53
C GLY A 141 3.31 5.02 0.78
N PHE A 142 2.02 4.81 1.10
CA PHE A 142 1.43 5.24 2.37
C PHE A 142 2.14 4.68 3.61
N LYS A 143 2.90 3.58 3.48
CA LYS A 143 3.73 3.06 4.56
C LYS A 143 4.62 4.15 5.17
N ILE A 144 5.08 5.13 4.38
CA ILE A 144 5.93 6.24 4.84
C ILE A 144 5.22 6.99 5.96
N LEU A 145 3.99 7.41 5.71
CA LEU A 145 3.14 8.06 6.70
C LEU A 145 2.75 7.11 7.84
N ALA A 146 2.40 5.86 7.55
CA ALA A 146 2.05 4.89 8.59
C ALA A 146 3.19 4.68 9.60
N SER A 147 4.45 4.76 9.16
CA SER A 147 5.61 4.64 10.04
C SER A 147 5.76 5.82 10.99
N LEU A 148 5.41 7.04 10.55
CA LEU A 148 5.37 8.28 11.31
C LEU A 148 4.24 8.29 12.32
N MET A 149 3.10 7.77 11.93
CA MET A 149 1.92 7.68 12.79
C MET A 149 2.10 6.68 13.95
N LYS A 150 2.96 5.67 13.79
CA LYS A 150 3.19 4.63 14.80
C LYS A 150 3.64 5.17 16.17
N PRO A 151 4.74 5.95 16.29
CA PRO A 151 5.13 6.54 17.58
C PRO A 151 4.12 7.56 18.09
N LEU A 152 3.32 8.16 17.20
CA LEU A 152 2.25 9.10 17.53
C LEU A 152 0.95 8.42 18.01
N GLY A 153 0.98 7.11 18.28
CA GLY A 153 -0.13 6.38 18.89
C GLY A 153 -1.16 5.85 17.92
N PHE A 154 -0.81 5.66 16.64
CA PHE A 154 -1.71 5.05 15.67
C PHE A 154 -1.20 3.72 15.14
N THR A 155 -2.15 2.84 14.83
CA THR A 155 -1.91 1.62 14.06
C THR A 155 -2.80 1.66 12.83
N ILE A 156 -2.22 1.42 11.66
CA ILE A 156 -2.96 1.29 10.40
C ILE A 156 -2.74 -0.12 9.87
N ASN A 157 -3.83 -0.86 9.69
CA ASN A 157 -3.79 -2.26 9.25
C ASN A 157 -4.95 -2.54 8.27
N PRO A 158 -5.12 -3.77 7.75
CA PRO A 158 -6.20 -4.08 6.81
C PRO A 158 -7.62 -3.86 7.33
N ASP A 159 -7.83 -3.72 8.64
CA ASP A 159 -9.14 -3.54 9.25
C ASP A 159 -9.50 -2.07 9.50
N GLY A 160 -8.51 -1.16 9.54
CA GLY A 160 -8.75 0.27 9.68
C GLY A 160 -7.56 1.03 10.25
N ILE A 161 -7.82 2.29 10.61
CA ILE A 161 -6.93 3.12 11.43
C ILE A 161 -7.42 3.07 12.88
N TYR A 162 -6.47 2.85 13.79
CA TYR A 162 -6.69 2.74 15.22
C TYR A 162 -5.85 3.77 15.95
N ILE A 163 -6.40 4.33 17.02
CA ILE A 163 -5.65 5.06 18.02
C ILE A 163 -5.34 4.10 19.18
N ARG A 164 -4.20 4.29 19.85
CA ARG A 164 -3.73 3.41 20.92
C ARG A 164 -3.74 4.10 22.28
N VAL A 165 -4.29 3.40 23.27
CA VAL A 165 -4.19 3.76 24.69
C VAL A 165 -2.76 3.48 25.16
N GLU A 166 -2.01 4.55 25.43
CA GLU A 166 -0.57 4.52 25.68
C GLU A 166 -0.20 3.62 26.87
N GLU A 167 -0.97 3.73 27.94
CA GLU A 167 -0.82 2.99 29.20
C GLU A 167 -0.98 1.47 29.02
N MET A 168 -1.62 1.05 27.93
CA MET A 168 -1.87 -0.36 27.61
C MET A 168 -0.89 -0.92 26.58
N GLU A 169 -0.09 -0.11 25.89
CA GLU A 169 0.69 -0.58 24.73
C GLU A 169 1.70 -1.68 25.13
N ASP A 170 2.36 -1.50 26.27
CA ASP A 170 3.41 -2.40 26.77
C ASP A 170 2.85 -3.69 27.40
N THR A 171 1.60 -3.66 27.89
CA THR A 171 0.99 -4.78 28.63
C THR A 171 0.00 -5.57 27.79
N ASN A 172 -0.75 -4.88 26.91
CA ASN A 172 -1.77 -5.47 26.05
C ASN A 172 -1.87 -4.69 24.74
N SER A 173 -0.88 -4.87 23.87
CA SER A 173 -0.82 -4.18 22.57
C SER A 173 -2.11 -4.34 21.74
N PRO A 174 -2.71 -5.54 21.55
CA PRO A 174 -3.99 -5.66 20.86
C PRO A 174 -5.14 -4.94 21.58
N GLY A 175 -5.18 -5.01 22.91
CA GLY A 175 -6.21 -4.35 23.72
C GLY A 175 -6.12 -2.83 23.72
N SER A 176 -4.93 -2.27 23.50
CA SER A 176 -4.71 -0.81 23.40
C SER A 176 -5.43 -0.16 22.22
N MET A 177 -5.80 -0.94 21.20
CA MET A 177 -6.33 -0.42 19.94
C MET A 177 -7.82 -0.07 20.05
N VAL A 178 -8.16 1.16 19.67
CA VAL A 178 -9.53 1.66 19.49
C VAL A 178 -9.70 2.01 18.02
N LEU A 179 -10.71 1.45 17.35
CA LEU A 179 -10.95 1.72 15.93
C LEU A 179 -11.41 3.17 15.77
N VAL A 180 -10.70 3.94 14.95
CA VAL A 180 -11.07 5.32 14.63
C VAL A 180 -11.96 5.34 13.39
N SER A 181 -11.50 4.71 12.31
CA SER A 181 -12.21 4.70 11.04
C SER A 181 -11.66 3.62 10.11
N LYS A 182 -12.44 3.30 9.08
CA LYS A 182 -12.03 2.49 7.92
C LYS A 182 -12.15 3.25 6.60
N GLU A 183 -12.28 4.57 6.66
CA GLU A 183 -12.41 5.44 5.51
C GLU A 183 -11.05 6.08 5.15
N PRO A 184 -10.52 5.91 3.93
CA PRO A 184 -9.24 6.50 3.52
C PRO A 184 -9.15 8.02 3.73
N LYS A 185 -10.25 8.73 3.50
CA LYS A 185 -10.34 10.20 3.67
C LYS A 185 -10.11 10.64 5.12
N ASP A 186 -10.46 9.80 6.09
CA ASP A 186 -10.37 10.14 7.52
C ASP A 186 -8.91 10.12 7.97
N VAL A 187 -8.11 9.19 7.42
CA VAL A 187 -6.66 9.15 7.62
C VAL A 187 -6.02 10.44 7.10
N LEU A 188 -6.42 10.89 5.90
CA LEU A 188 -5.91 12.12 5.30
C LEU A 188 -6.33 13.35 6.11
N ALA A 189 -7.58 13.40 6.60
CA ALA A 189 -8.07 14.47 7.46
C ALA A 189 -7.29 14.59 8.78
N ILE A 190 -6.99 13.45 9.43
CA ILE A 190 -6.13 13.41 10.64
C ILE A 190 -4.76 14.03 10.34
N LEU A 191 -4.14 13.64 9.22
CA LEU A 191 -2.83 14.11 8.78
C LEU A 191 -2.83 15.53 8.16
N GLY A 192 -4.00 16.14 7.97
CA GLY A 192 -4.13 17.44 7.30
C GLY A 192 -3.78 17.41 5.81
N LEU A 193 -3.92 16.26 5.17
CA LEU A 193 -3.63 16.05 3.75
C LEU A 193 -4.92 16.12 2.92
N ASP A 194 -4.81 16.57 1.67
CA ASP A 194 -5.94 16.61 0.73
C ASP A 194 -6.22 15.23 0.09
N TRP A 195 -7.17 15.15 -0.85
CA TRP A 195 -7.63 13.87 -1.41
C TRP A 195 -6.78 13.33 -2.57
N ARG A 196 -5.75 14.04 -3.04
CA ARG A 196 -4.96 13.64 -4.22
C ARG A 196 -4.35 12.26 -4.10
N PHE A 197 -4.01 11.83 -2.88
CA PHE A 197 -3.48 10.48 -2.64
C PHE A 197 -4.46 9.36 -3.01
N LEU A 198 -5.78 9.59 -2.88
CA LEU A 198 -6.80 8.57 -3.16
C LEU A 198 -6.92 8.26 -4.65
N TRP A 199 -6.73 9.29 -5.49
CA TRP A 199 -7.07 9.25 -6.91
C TRP A 199 -5.86 9.32 -7.85
N GLY A 200 -4.65 9.11 -7.32
CA GLY A 200 -3.44 9.14 -8.15
C GLY A 200 -3.06 10.55 -8.60
N GLY A 201 -3.37 11.57 -7.81
CA GLY A 201 -3.15 12.98 -8.16
C GLY A 201 -1.69 13.47 -8.10
N CYS A 202 -0.76 12.68 -7.55
CA CYS A 202 0.66 12.98 -7.54
C CYS A 202 1.33 12.39 -8.79
N THR A 203 1.86 13.26 -9.64
CA THR A 203 2.33 12.91 -10.99
C THR A 203 3.82 12.62 -11.08
N SER A 204 4.59 12.95 -10.04
CA SER A 204 6.03 12.69 -9.91
C SER A 204 6.36 12.16 -8.51
N LYS A 205 7.53 11.53 -8.34
CA LYS A 205 8.02 11.16 -7.00
C LYS A 205 8.19 12.39 -6.13
N GLU A 206 8.73 13.46 -6.69
CA GLU A 206 8.93 14.74 -6.03
C GLU A 206 7.62 15.31 -5.46
N GLU A 207 6.55 15.33 -6.26
CA GLU A 207 5.24 15.81 -5.80
C GLU A 207 4.68 14.92 -4.68
N LEU A 208 4.81 13.59 -4.81
CA LEU A 208 4.35 12.64 -3.79
C LEU A 208 5.10 12.80 -2.47
N TYR A 209 6.42 13.00 -2.52
CA TYR A 209 7.24 13.16 -1.33
C TYR A 209 7.00 14.49 -0.64
N LYS A 210 6.88 15.59 -1.40
CA LYS A 210 6.42 16.88 -0.87
C LYS A 210 5.04 16.79 -0.24
N TYR A 211 4.14 16.04 -0.85
CA TYR A 211 2.80 15.78 -0.31
C TYR A 211 2.89 15.06 1.04
N PHE A 212 3.72 14.02 1.19
CA PHE A 212 3.91 13.36 2.49
C PHE A 212 4.53 14.29 3.54
N ALA A 213 5.54 15.08 3.14
CA ALA A 213 6.19 16.04 4.02
C ALA A 213 5.29 17.22 4.43
N SER A 214 4.19 17.46 3.70
CA SER A 214 3.20 18.49 4.02
C SER A 214 2.23 18.09 5.14
N ALA A 215 2.27 16.84 5.62
CA ALA A 215 1.50 16.44 6.78
C ALA A 215 1.92 17.29 7.99
N TRP A 216 0.95 17.82 8.75
CA TRP A 216 1.27 18.78 9.82
C TRP A 216 2.12 18.17 10.94
N CYS A 217 2.09 16.84 11.09
CA CYS A 217 2.89 16.09 12.05
C CYS A 217 4.14 15.47 11.41
N PHE A 218 4.58 15.93 10.24
CA PHE A 218 5.82 15.46 9.64
C PHE A 218 7.03 15.87 10.49
N HIS A 219 8.02 14.99 10.61
CA HIS A 219 9.31 15.31 11.21
C HIS A 219 10.43 14.54 10.49
N PRO A 220 11.42 15.20 9.88
CA PRO A 220 12.47 14.53 9.11
C PRO A 220 13.36 13.61 9.97
N LYS A 221 13.73 14.04 11.20
CA LYS A 221 14.54 13.23 12.14
C LYS A 221 13.96 11.84 12.43
N HIS A 222 12.63 11.71 12.42
CA HIS A 222 11.93 10.41 12.55
C HIS A 222 12.40 9.37 11.53
N PHE A 223 12.71 9.82 10.31
CA PHE A 223 13.17 8.97 9.23
C PHE A 223 14.68 8.87 9.17
N HIS A 224 15.41 9.89 9.64
CA HIS A 224 16.86 9.86 9.74
C HIS A 224 17.33 8.76 10.71
N ASP A 225 16.78 8.70 11.92
CA ASP A 225 17.20 7.69 12.92
C ASP A 225 16.92 6.26 12.43
N ARG A 226 16.02 6.11 11.46
CA ARG A 226 15.75 4.81 10.81
C ARG A 226 16.72 4.43 9.69
N GLN A 227 17.51 5.38 9.19
CA GLN A 227 18.63 5.07 8.30
C GLN A 227 19.73 4.31 9.03
N GLU A 228 19.85 4.51 10.34
CA GLU A 228 20.89 3.90 11.18
C GLU A 228 20.53 2.45 11.61
N ASP A 229 19.27 2.02 11.44
CA ASP A 229 18.85 0.64 11.71
C ASP A 229 19.14 -0.27 10.51
N GLU A 230 20.30 -0.92 10.51
CA GLU A 230 20.76 -1.81 9.42
C GLU A 230 19.71 -2.88 9.04
N LYS A 231 18.98 -3.44 10.00
CA LYS A 231 17.94 -4.45 9.73
C LYS A 231 16.74 -3.84 9.02
N TYR A 232 16.40 -2.60 9.37
CA TYR A 232 15.33 -1.85 8.72
C TYR A 232 15.68 -1.53 7.27
N VAL A 233 16.92 -1.13 7.01
CA VAL A 233 17.43 -0.82 5.67
C VAL A 233 17.46 -2.08 4.79
N GLU A 234 18.01 -3.18 5.31
CA GLU A 234 18.06 -4.46 4.59
C GLU A 234 16.66 -4.97 4.22
N TYR A 235 15.69 -4.85 5.14
CA TYR A 235 14.30 -5.22 4.89
C TYR A 235 13.66 -4.45 3.72
N HIS A 236 13.96 -3.14 3.59
CA HIS A 236 13.36 -2.28 2.57
C HIS A 236 14.08 -2.34 1.23
N ASN A 237 15.39 -2.62 1.20
CA ASN A 237 16.20 -2.82 -0.01
C ASN A 237 15.55 -3.79 -1.00
N ASP A 238 14.97 -4.88 -0.52
CA ASP A 238 14.32 -5.88 -1.38
C ASP A 238 12.84 -5.57 -1.70
N ARG A 239 12.17 -4.75 -0.88
CA ARG A 239 10.71 -4.72 -0.79
C ARG A 239 10.06 -3.39 -1.19
N SER A 240 10.77 -2.26 -1.15
CA SER A 240 10.18 -0.96 -1.52
C SER A 240 11.24 0.04 -1.97
N ALA A 241 11.53 0.07 -3.28
CA ALA A 241 12.46 1.05 -3.85
C ALA A 241 12.02 2.50 -3.58
N ALA A 242 10.72 2.77 -3.62
CA ALA A 242 10.16 4.09 -3.33
C ALA A 242 10.39 4.58 -1.90
N TRP A 243 10.47 3.64 -0.95
CA TRP A 243 10.82 3.93 0.43
C TRP A 243 12.27 4.38 0.55
N LEU A 244 13.18 3.68 -0.14
CA LEU A 244 14.61 3.98 -0.11
C LEU A 244 14.90 5.31 -0.81
N ASP A 245 14.27 5.56 -1.97
CA ASP A 245 14.37 6.85 -2.67
C ASP A 245 13.91 8.00 -1.77
N PHE A 246 12.82 7.82 -1.02
CA PHE A 246 12.36 8.82 -0.07
C PHE A 246 13.37 9.07 1.04
N ILE A 247 13.80 8.02 1.74
CA ILE A 247 14.64 8.15 2.92
C ILE A 247 16.09 8.52 2.57
N PHE A 248 16.72 7.87 1.61
CA PHE A 248 18.16 7.98 1.36
C PHE A 248 18.53 9.03 0.31
N LYS A 249 17.57 9.49 -0.49
CA LYS A 249 17.83 10.48 -1.54
C LYS A 249 17.05 11.77 -1.31
N TRP A 250 15.73 11.69 -1.31
CA TRP A 250 14.89 12.88 -1.27
C TRP A 250 14.96 13.60 0.08
N LEU A 251 14.87 12.87 1.19
CA LEU A 251 14.82 13.46 2.53
C LEU A 251 16.10 14.22 2.89
N PRO A 252 17.33 13.71 2.66
CA PRO A 252 18.56 14.45 2.95
C PRO A 252 18.74 15.67 2.04
N GLU A 253 18.27 15.60 0.78
CA GLU A 253 18.28 16.75 -0.14
C GLU A 253 17.31 17.86 0.31
N ALA A 254 16.11 17.49 0.77
CA ALA A 254 15.07 18.42 1.21
C ALA A 254 15.30 18.96 2.64
N TYR A 255 15.91 18.17 3.53
CA TYR A 255 16.12 18.47 4.95
C TYR A 255 17.55 18.11 5.38
N PRO A 256 18.59 18.84 4.92
CA PRO A 256 19.99 18.47 5.15
C PRO A 256 20.41 18.47 6.62
N ASN A 257 19.69 19.20 7.49
CA ASN A 257 19.94 19.25 8.94
C ASN A 257 18.99 18.34 9.74
N ASN A 258 18.19 17.50 9.08
CA ASN A 258 17.17 16.64 9.70
C ASN A 258 16.16 17.39 10.59
N SER A 259 15.96 18.69 10.36
CA SER A 259 15.05 19.52 11.15
C SER A 259 14.16 20.40 10.27
N ILE A 260 13.00 20.77 10.82
CA ILE A 260 12.05 21.69 10.20
C ILE A 260 12.31 23.14 10.65
N SER A 261 13.03 23.34 11.77
CA SER A 261 13.36 24.67 12.29
C SER A 261 14.61 24.66 13.17
N ASP A 262 15.28 25.80 13.36
CA ASP A 262 16.51 25.91 14.17
C ASP A 262 16.30 25.62 15.68
N ASN A 263 15.05 25.51 16.16
CA ASN A 263 14.72 25.10 17.53
C ASN A 263 14.48 23.59 17.59
N ASP A 264 15.56 22.80 17.57
CA ASP A 264 15.48 21.32 17.56
C ASP A 264 15.07 20.80 18.94
N VAL A 265 13.77 20.60 19.14
CA VAL A 265 13.25 19.84 20.30
C VAL A 265 13.72 18.38 20.14
N PRO A 266 14.15 17.70 21.23
CA PRO A 266 14.47 16.27 21.16
C PRO A 266 13.32 15.46 20.56
N LEU A 267 13.62 14.46 19.73
CA LEU A 267 12.62 13.74 18.94
C LEU A 267 11.58 13.04 19.84
N GLU A 268 12.02 12.52 20.99
CA GLU A 268 11.18 11.89 22.00
C GLU A 268 10.15 12.86 22.56
N LYS A 269 10.60 14.09 22.87
CA LYS A 269 9.72 15.15 23.35
C LYS A 269 8.75 15.61 22.25
N TRP A 270 9.22 15.68 21.01
CA TRP A 270 8.35 15.94 19.86
C TRP A 270 7.27 14.85 19.71
N TYR A 271 7.61 13.56 19.87
CA TYR A 271 6.63 12.48 19.84
C TYR A 271 5.58 12.65 20.94
N GLU A 272 5.99 12.90 22.18
CA GLU A 272 5.07 13.07 23.32
C GLU A 272 4.09 14.24 23.08
N GLU A 273 4.62 15.41 22.72
CA GLU A 273 3.82 16.61 22.45
C GLU A 273 2.89 16.38 21.26
N THR A 274 3.41 15.86 20.15
CA THR A 274 2.64 15.65 18.92
C THR A 274 1.58 14.56 19.10
N ARG A 275 1.89 13.48 19.82
CA ARG A 275 0.96 12.40 20.17
C ARG A 275 -0.25 12.94 20.93
N ASN A 276 -0.03 13.83 21.89
CA ASN A 276 -1.12 14.50 22.61
C ASN A 276 -1.99 15.35 21.67
N VAL A 277 -1.37 16.16 20.80
CA VAL A 277 -2.09 17.02 19.85
C VAL A 277 -2.90 16.21 18.83
N ILE A 278 -2.32 15.17 18.23
CA ILE A 278 -3.01 14.34 17.23
C ILE A 278 -4.14 13.52 17.86
N ARG A 279 -4.01 13.09 19.12
CA ARG A 279 -5.09 12.45 19.87
C ARG A 279 -6.27 13.40 20.04
N LEU A 280 -6.02 14.62 20.53
CA LEU A 280 -7.07 15.63 20.70
C LEU A 280 -7.75 16.00 19.37
N LYS A 281 -6.95 16.15 18.30
CA LYS A 281 -7.48 16.37 16.95
C LYS A 281 -8.36 15.22 16.48
N THR A 282 -7.94 13.98 16.73
CA THR A 282 -8.72 12.79 16.40
C THR A 282 -10.02 12.73 17.20
N PHE A 283 -10.02 13.04 18.50
CA PHE A 283 -11.25 13.13 19.30
C PHE A 283 -12.18 14.25 18.84
N THR A 284 -11.62 15.36 18.33
CA THR A 284 -12.43 16.43 17.75
C THR A 284 -13.10 15.98 16.45
N LEU A 285 -12.37 15.26 15.59
CA LEU A 285 -12.91 14.74 14.32
C LEU A 285 -13.87 13.57 14.52
N PHE A 286 -13.63 12.73 15.55
CA PHE A 286 -14.38 11.51 15.82
C PHE A 286 -14.81 11.44 17.30
N PRO A 287 -15.72 12.31 17.78
CA PRO A 287 -16.04 12.39 19.21
C PRO A 287 -16.50 11.07 19.85
N HIS A 288 -17.14 10.21 19.06
CA HIS A 288 -17.64 8.90 19.48
C HIS A 288 -16.56 7.96 20.01
N ILE A 289 -15.29 8.10 19.58
CA ILE A 289 -14.22 7.20 20.01
C ILE A 289 -13.72 7.52 21.43
N THR A 290 -13.98 8.73 21.92
CA THR A 290 -13.42 9.25 23.19
C THR A 290 -13.85 8.38 24.38
N ALA A 291 -15.13 7.97 24.40
CA ALA A 291 -15.65 7.12 25.46
C ALA A 291 -15.04 5.72 25.45
N GLU A 292 -14.82 5.14 24.26
CA GLU A 292 -14.16 3.83 24.13
C GLU A 292 -12.68 3.91 24.53
N TYR A 293 -11.99 4.99 24.16
CA TYR A 293 -10.59 5.21 24.52
C TYR A 293 -10.38 5.31 26.02
N TYR A 294 -11.16 6.14 26.72
CA TYR A 294 -11.03 6.30 28.18
C TYR A 294 -11.73 5.20 28.99
N GLY A 295 -12.48 4.32 28.33
CA GLY A 295 -13.12 3.15 28.95
C GLY A 295 -12.24 1.89 28.98
N LYS A 296 -11.09 1.93 28.30
CA LYS A 296 -10.08 0.88 28.29
C LYS A 296 -9.05 1.09 29.40
#